data_AF-A0A920J4T6-F1
#
_entry.id   AF-A0A920J4T6-F1
#
_cell.length_a   1.000
_cell.length_b   1.000
_cell.length_c   1.000
_cell.angle_alpha   90.00
_cell.angle_beta   90.00
_cell.angle_gamma   90.00
#
_symmetry.space_group_name_H-M   'P 1'
#
loop_
_entity.id
_entity.type
_entity.pdbx_description
1 polymer ?
#
loop_
_entity_poly.entity_id
_entity_poly.type
_entity_poly.pdbx_seq_one_letter_code
_entity_poly.pdbx_strand_id
1 'polypeptide(L)'
;MRHFETKFNLNFLIFMPKLYNSIKIDQGLKIGLRDPDGPEWFVDMTYDRNKRTCRKLGLKYQENSNKNKEEAIVAAKNFYLNFLKEKEENLSLKLPQRLTRIFTLCLLLLWVSGVAWLIAEINSEQSKNTVTLKNYLMVLHGLFVIPALIAFGGLIYSHFPNGEKIKKKKRSGMSLSLFLGFLIITGASLFYLEGSYIRFLTSYSHALFGIILLPIIFWHYRKRSIN
;
A
#
# COMPACT_ATOMS: atom_id res chain seq x y z
N MET A 1 8.44 -20.31 -19.60
CA MET A 1 7.46 -19.41 -18.95
C MET A 1 7.30 -18.19 -19.83
N ARG A 2 6.11 -18.00 -20.43
CA ARG A 2 5.86 -16.94 -21.41
C ARG A 2 5.67 -15.59 -20.69
N HIS A 3 6.61 -14.69 -20.92
CA HIS A 3 6.52 -13.27 -20.59
C HIS A 3 5.33 -12.67 -21.34
N PHE A 4 4.27 -12.30 -20.62
CA PHE A 4 3.21 -11.43 -21.16
C PHE A 4 3.61 -9.99 -20.88
N GLU A 5 4.42 -9.41 -21.77
CA GLU A 5 4.57 -7.96 -21.85
C GLU A 5 3.29 -7.37 -22.46
N THR A 6 2.42 -6.83 -21.61
CA THR A 6 1.35 -5.93 -22.07
C THR A 6 1.96 -4.55 -22.29
N LYS A 7 2.44 -4.30 -23.53
CA LYS A 7 2.69 -2.94 -24.02
C LYS A 7 1.40 -2.13 -23.90
N PHE A 8 1.34 -1.27 -22.89
CA PHE A 8 0.29 -0.28 -22.70
C PHE A 8 0.48 0.79 -23.78
N ASN A 9 -0.22 0.62 -24.91
CA ASN A 9 -0.16 1.56 -26.02
C ASN A 9 -1.02 2.79 -25.66
N LEU A 10 -0.36 3.94 -25.44
CA LEU A 10 -0.95 5.17 -24.91
C LEU A 10 -1.91 5.89 -25.87
N ASN A 11 -2.11 5.37 -27.08
CA ASN A 11 -2.99 5.97 -28.11
C ASN A 11 -4.46 5.52 -28.06
N PHE A 12 -4.88 4.76 -27.04
CA PHE A 12 -6.24 4.17 -26.98
C PHE A 12 -7.30 5.04 -26.28
N LEU A 13 -7.15 6.37 -26.30
CA LEU A 13 -8.07 7.29 -25.61
C LEU A 13 -9.13 7.93 -26.51
N ILE A 14 -9.21 7.62 -27.82
CA ILE A 14 -10.12 8.38 -28.73
C ILE A 14 -11.06 7.53 -29.62
N PHE A 15 -10.86 6.23 -29.85
CA PHE A 15 -11.83 5.42 -30.60
C PHE A 15 -12.10 4.07 -29.93
N MET A 16 -13.09 4.03 -29.05
CA MET A 16 -13.68 2.75 -28.66
C MET A 16 -14.62 2.26 -29.78
N PRO A 17 -14.49 1.00 -30.22
CA PRO A 17 -15.33 0.47 -31.29
C PRO A 17 -16.81 0.47 -30.87
N LYS A 18 -17.67 0.81 -31.83
CA LYS A 18 -19.12 0.86 -31.65
C LYS A 18 -19.65 -0.54 -31.29
N LEU A 19 -20.52 -0.63 -30.29
CA LEU A 19 -21.28 -1.85 -30.05
C LEU A 19 -22.50 -1.86 -30.97
N TYR A 20 -22.66 -2.94 -31.71
CA TYR A 20 -23.84 -3.22 -32.51
C TYR A 20 -24.86 -3.97 -31.66
N ASN A 21 -26.15 -3.77 -31.97
CA ASN A 21 -27.27 -4.36 -31.25
C ASN A 21 -27.17 -4.20 -29.72
N SER A 22 -26.79 -2.99 -29.27
CA SER A 22 -26.42 -2.75 -27.88
C SER A 22 -27.65 -2.64 -26.97
N ILE A 23 -27.61 -3.35 -25.84
CA ILE A 23 -28.62 -3.27 -24.79
C ILE A 23 -27.99 -2.57 -23.58
N LYS A 24 -28.63 -1.49 -23.12
CA LYS A 24 -28.24 -0.80 -21.88
C LYS A 24 -28.85 -1.55 -20.70
N ILE A 25 -28.00 -2.02 -19.79
CA ILE A 25 -28.43 -2.74 -18.59
C ILE A 25 -28.56 -1.78 -17.41
N ASP A 26 -27.54 -0.94 -17.20
CA ASP A 26 -27.46 -0.01 -16.07
C ASP A 26 -26.65 1.25 -16.44
N GLN A 27 -26.52 2.19 -15.50
CA GLN A 27 -25.60 3.32 -15.62
C GLN A 27 -24.17 2.81 -15.77
N GLY A 28 -23.58 3.09 -16.94
CA GLY A 28 -22.24 2.65 -17.27
C GLY A 28 -22.12 1.17 -17.65
N LEU A 29 -23.20 0.38 -17.73
CA LEU A 29 -23.14 -1.03 -18.12
C LEU A 29 -23.99 -1.30 -19.37
N LYS A 30 -23.36 -1.81 -20.43
CA LYS A 30 -23.99 -2.15 -21.71
C LYS A 30 -23.50 -3.51 -22.18
N ILE A 31 -24.32 -4.22 -22.94
CA ILE A 31 -23.90 -5.39 -23.71
C ILE A 31 -24.17 -5.17 -25.18
N GLY A 32 -23.47 -5.89 -26.05
CA GLY A 32 -23.71 -5.85 -27.49
C GLY A 32 -22.68 -6.67 -28.24
N LEU A 33 -22.69 -6.51 -29.55
CA LEU A 33 -21.77 -7.17 -30.48
C LEU A 33 -20.66 -6.23 -30.90
N ARG A 34 -19.47 -6.77 -31.14
CA ARG A 34 -18.34 -5.99 -31.63
C ARG A 34 -18.44 -5.70 -33.13
N ASP A 35 -19.07 -6.60 -33.86
CA ASP A 35 -19.33 -6.54 -35.30
C ASP A 35 -20.83 -6.79 -35.53
N PRO A 36 -21.45 -6.27 -36.61
CA PRO A 36 -22.87 -6.45 -36.89
C PRO A 36 -23.32 -7.92 -36.87
N ASP A 37 -22.50 -8.80 -37.45
CA ASP A 37 -22.71 -10.25 -37.52
C ASP A 37 -21.84 -11.02 -36.52
N GLY A 38 -21.47 -10.36 -35.41
CA GLY A 38 -20.58 -10.92 -34.41
C GLY A 38 -21.16 -12.18 -33.74
N PRO A 39 -20.37 -13.26 -33.56
CA PRO A 39 -20.86 -14.51 -32.99
C PRO A 39 -20.96 -14.49 -31.46
N GLU A 40 -20.49 -13.43 -30.79
CA GLU A 40 -20.26 -13.41 -29.34
C GLU A 40 -20.74 -12.12 -28.68
N TRP A 41 -21.29 -12.26 -27.46
CA TRP A 41 -21.62 -11.13 -26.62
C TRP A 41 -20.39 -10.48 -26.00
N PHE A 42 -20.38 -9.14 -26.02
CA PHE A 42 -19.44 -8.30 -25.31
C PHE A 42 -20.16 -7.49 -24.24
N VAL A 43 -19.48 -7.29 -23.11
CA VAL A 43 -19.89 -6.36 -22.07
C VAL A 43 -19.00 -5.14 -22.13
N ASP A 44 -19.60 -3.99 -21.94
CA ASP A 44 -18.95 -2.71 -21.90
C ASP A 44 -19.36 -1.97 -20.64
N MET A 45 -18.36 -1.66 -19.84
CA MET A 45 -18.51 -1.16 -18.49
C MET A 45 -17.68 0.10 -18.30
N THR A 46 -18.31 1.15 -17.79
CA THR A 46 -17.71 2.37 -17.29
C THR A 46 -17.64 2.28 -15.79
N TYR A 47 -16.43 2.19 -15.24
CA TYR A 47 -16.21 1.97 -13.80
C TYR A 47 -15.54 3.17 -13.10
N ASP A 48 -15.13 4.18 -13.87
CA ASP A 48 -14.58 5.46 -13.43
C ASP A 48 -15.09 6.53 -14.42
N ARG A 49 -15.20 7.79 -14.01
CA ARG A 49 -15.86 8.84 -14.82
C ARG A 49 -15.38 8.88 -16.28
N ASN A 50 -14.10 8.56 -16.49
CA ASN A 50 -13.46 8.54 -17.80
C ASN A 50 -12.80 7.20 -18.17
N LYS A 51 -13.04 6.12 -17.41
CA LYS A 51 -12.47 4.79 -17.74
C LYS A 51 -13.55 3.79 -18.05
N ARG A 52 -13.46 3.28 -19.27
CA ARG A 52 -14.38 2.31 -19.84
C ARG A 52 -13.59 1.10 -20.31
N THR A 53 -14.14 -0.09 -20.18
CA THR A 53 -13.52 -1.32 -20.67
C THR A 53 -14.57 -2.20 -21.34
N CYS A 54 -14.21 -2.78 -22.47
CA CYS A 54 -15.04 -3.75 -23.19
C CYS A 54 -14.38 -5.12 -23.11
N ARG A 55 -15.15 -6.16 -22.75
CA ARG A 55 -14.67 -7.52 -22.53
C ARG A 55 -15.62 -8.54 -23.16
N LYS A 56 -15.08 -9.67 -23.59
CA LYS A 56 -15.86 -10.82 -24.08
C LYS A 56 -16.55 -11.51 -22.91
N LEU A 57 -17.81 -11.88 -23.08
CA LEU A 57 -18.55 -12.70 -22.11
C LEU A 57 -18.40 -14.21 -22.35
N GLY A 58 -17.91 -14.62 -23.53
CA GLY A 58 -17.78 -16.03 -23.90
C GLY A 58 -19.12 -16.72 -24.22
N LEU A 59 -20.20 -15.95 -24.36
CA LEU A 59 -21.53 -16.43 -24.73
C LEU A 59 -21.76 -16.20 -26.22
N LYS A 60 -22.24 -17.23 -26.92
CA LYS A 60 -22.62 -17.10 -28.34
C LYS A 60 -23.88 -16.24 -28.48
N TYR A 61 -23.87 -15.36 -29.46
CA TYR A 61 -25.02 -14.55 -29.83
C TYR A 61 -26.01 -15.40 -30.62
N GLN A 62 -27.29 -15.31 -30.27
CA GLN A 62 -28.39 -15.91 -31.02
C GLN A 62 -29.45 -14.85 -31.30
N GLU A 63 -29.65 -14.56 -32.58
CA GLU A 63 -30.71 -13.69 -33.02
C GLU A 63 -32.07 -14.32 -32.69
N ASN A 64 -33.00 -13.52 -32.16
CA ASN A 64 -34.37 -13.92 -31.78
C ASN A 64 -34.54 -14.88 -30.58
N SER A 65 -33.50 -15.15 -29.79
CA SER A 65 -33.64 -15.88 -28.53
C SER A 65 -33.70 -14.91 -27.34
N ASN A 66 -34.90 -14.70 -26.77
CA ASN A 66 -35.05 -13.90 -25.54
C ASN A 66 -34.26 -14.50 -24.37
N LYS A 67 -34.21 -15.84 -24.30
CA LYS A 67 -33.42 -16.57 -23.31
C LYS A 67 -31.92 -16.26 -23.41
N ASN A 68 -31.38 -16.21 -24.63
CA ASN A 68 -29.98 -15.85 -24.86
C ASN A 68 -29.65 -14.42 -24.40
N LYS A 69 -30.58 -13.47 -24.60
CA LYS A 69 -30.44 -12.09 -24.12
C LYS A 69 -30.45 -12.01 -22.59
N GLU A 70 -31.37 -12.73 -21.93
CA GLU A 70 -31.43 -12.78 -20.46
C GLU A 70 -30.17 -13.39 -19.86
N GLU A 71 -29.69 -14.50 -20.42
CA GLU A 71 -28.42 -15.13 -20.03
C GLU A 71 -27.24 -14.16 -20.18
N ALA A 72 -27.18 -13.41 -21.27
CA ALA A 72 -26.14 -12.39 -21.49
C ALA A 72 -26.22 -11.24 -20.49
N ILE A 73 -27.43 -10.79 -20.11
CA ILE A 73 -27.62 -9.73 -19.10
C ILE A 73 -27.17 -10.21 -17.72
N VAL A 74 -27.55 -11.42 -17.32
CA VAL A 74 -27.14 -12.00 -16.03
C VAL A 74 -25.62 -12.19 -15.98
N ALA A 75 -25.03 -12.74 -17.06
CA ALA A 75 -23.59 -12.90 -17.17
C ALA A 75 -22.85 -11.55 -17.10
N ALA A 76 -23.37 -10.50 -17.74
CA ALA A 76 -22.78 -9.17 -17.70
C ALA A 76 -22.81 -8.55 -16.29
N LYS A 77 -23.93 -8.70 -15.56
CA LYS A 77 -24.03 -8.23 -14.17
C LYS A 77 -23.04 -8.96 -13.26
N ASN A 78 -22.97 -10.28 -13.35
CA ASN A 78 -22.03 -11.08 -12.56
C ASN A 78 -20.58 -10.73 -12.89
N PHE A 79 -20.26 -10.55 -14.17
CA PHE A 79 -18.93 -10.14 -14.62
C PHE A 79 -18.56 -8.75 -14.07
N TYR A 80 -19.48 -7.78 -14.09
CA TYR A 80 -19.27 -6.45 -13.52
C TYR A 80 -19.03 -6.47 -12.01
N LEU A 81 -19.84 -7.22 -11.26
CA LEU A 81 -19.65 -7.37 -9.81
C LEU A 81 -18.31 -8.02 -9.47
N ASN A 82 -17.93 -9.09 -10.17
CA ASN A 82 -16.63 -9.73 -10.00
C ASN A 82 -15.47 -8.78 -10.32
N PHE A 83 -15.60 -7.98 -11.38
CA PHE A 83 -14.62 -6.97 -11.75
C PHE A 83 -14.44 -5.89 -10.66
N LEU A 84 -15.55 -5.40 -10.09
CA LEU A 84 -15.49 -4.43 -8.98
C LEU A 84 -14.82 -5.04 -7.75
N LYS A 85 -15.17 -6.28 -7.40
CA LYS A 85 -14.58 -7.01 -6.28
C LYS A 85 -13.08 -7.23 -6.46
N GLU A 86 -12.65 -7.70 -7.64
CA GLU A 86 -11.24 -7.91 -7.96
C GLU A 86 -10.46 -6.58 -7.86
N LYS A 87 -11.07 -5.47 -8.29
CA LYS A 87 -10.45 -4.15 -8.20
C LYS A 87 -10.31 -3.67 -6.76
N GLU A 88 -11.34 -3.87 -5.93
CA GLU A 88 -11.32 -3.56 -4.50
C GLU A 88 -10.28 -4.41 -3.75
N GLU A 89 -10.22 -5.71 -4.04
CA GLU A 89 -9.20 -6.63 -3.50
C GLU A 89 -7.79 -6.17 -3.93
N ASN A 90 -7.59 -5.86 -5.21
CA ASN A 90 -6.31 -5.34 -5.70
C ASN A 90 -5.92 -4.02 -5.04
N LEU A 91 -6.88 -3.12 -4.79
CA LEU A 91 -6.62 -1.85 -4.12
C LEU A 91 -6.27 -2.08 -2.65
N SER A 92 -7.04 -2.90 -1.95
CA SER A 92 -6.81 -3.24 -0.54
C SER A 92 -5.50 -4.01 -0.32
N LEU A 93 -4.97 -4.71 -1.33
CA LEU A 93 -3.62 -5.31 -1.30
C LEU A 93 -2.50 -4.29 -1.58
N LYS A 94 -2.70 -3.38 -2.53
CA LYS A 94 -1.68 -2.38 -2.93
C LYS A 94 -1.45 -1.31 -1.88
N LEU A 95 -2.49 -0.91 -1.15
CA LEU A 95 -2.41 0.14 -0.13
C LEU A 95 -1.44 -0.24 1.02
N PRO A 96 -1.59 -1.40 1.70
CA PRO A 96 -0.63 -1.87 2.70
C PRO A 96 0.78 -2.00 2.15
N GLN A 97 0.95 -2.43 0.89
CA GLN A 97 2.28 -2.60 0.30
C GLN A 97 2.99 -1.26 0.10
N ARG A 98 2.29 -0.23 -0.40
CA ARG A 98 2.85 1.13 -0.52
C ARG A 98 3.18 1.72 0.84
N LEU A 99 2.27 1.57 1.80
CA LEU A 99 2.45 2.07 3.15
C LEU A 99 3.63 1.40 3.86
N THR A 100 3.81 0.09 3.65
CA THR A 100 4.98 -0.66 4.15
C THR A 100 6.28 -0.10 3.59
N ARG A 101 6.35 0.22 2.29
CA ARG A 101 7.55 0.79 1.68
C ARG A 101 7.88 2.17 2.26
N ILE A 102 6.89 3.04 2.36
CA ILE A 102 7.06 4.39 2.95
C ILE A 102 7.56 4.23 4.39
N PHE A 103 6.90 3.37 5.17
CA PHE A 103 7.29 3.09 6.55
C PHE A 103 8.74 2.62 6.67
N THR A 104 9.16 1.64 5.85
CA THR A 104 10.54 1.15 5.87
C THR A 104 11.56 2.21 5.47
N LEU A 105 11.24 3.06 4.50
CA LEU A 105 12.14 4.15 4.08
C LEU A 105 12.28 5.19 5.19
N CYS A 106 11.18 5.59 5.82
CA CYS A 106 11.22 6.52 6.95
C CYS A 106 12.00 5.95 8.13
N LEU A 107 11.82 4.66 8.47
CA LEU A 107 12.60 4.01 9.53
C LEU A 107 14.10 3.97 9.21
N LEU A 108 14.47 3.71 7.96
CA LEU A 108 15.87 3.73 7.54
C LEU A 108 16.46 5.14 7.64
N LEU A 109 15.72 6.16 7.18
CA LEU A 109 16.16 7.55 7.26
C LEU A 109 16.27 8.06 8.71
N LEU A 110 15.33 7.67 9.58
CA LEU A 110 15.39 7.92 11.03
C LEU A 110 16.63 7.28 11.64
N TRP A 111 16.91 6.02 11.29
CA TRP A 111 18.08 5.32 11.80
C TRP A 111 19.38 6.00 11.34
N VAL A 112 19.50 6.30 10.04
CA VAL A 112 20.70 6.96 9.48
C VAL A 112 20.91 8.33 10.10
N SER A 113 19.86 9.16 10.22
CA SER A 113 19.98 10.49 10.83
C SER A 113 20.30 10.40 12.33
N GLY A 114 19.75 9.42 13.05
CA GLY A 114 20.04 9.19 14.46
C GLY A 114 21.48 8.73 14.71
N VAL A 115 21.99 7.78 13.92
CA VAL A 115 23.38 7.33 13.99
C VAL A 115 24.35 8.45 13.60
N ALA A 116 24.05 9.18 12.52
CA ALA A 116 24.85 10.35 12.14
C ALA A 116 24.88 11.41 13.26
N TRP A 117 23.76 11.62 13.95
CA TRP A 117 23.70 12.53 15.08
C TRP A 117 24.55 12.04 16.26
N LEU A 118 24.51 10.75 16.60
CA LEU A 118 25.35 10.16 17.66
C LEU A 118 26.84 10.30 17.34
N ILE A 119 27.23 10.05 16.08
CA ILE A 119 28.62 10.26 15.63
C ILE A 119 28.99 11.74 15.79
N ALA A 120 28.12 12.66 15.38
CA ALA A 120 28.38 14.09 15.53
C ALA A 120 28.45 14.53 17.00
N GLU A 121 27.66 13.93 17.90
CA GLU A 121 27.71 14.15 19.36
C GLU A 121 29.06 13.74 19.95
N ILE A 122 29.53 12.52 19.62
CA ILE A 122 30.82 12.01 20.11
C ILE A 122 31.99 12.88 19.63
N ASN A 123 31.90 13.45 18.43
CA ASN A 123 32.93 14.32 17.85
C ASN A 123 32.73 15.82 18.18
N SER A 124 31.77 16.17 19.05
CA SER A 124 31.33 17.56 19.20
C SER A 124 32.28 18.47 19.99
N GLU A 125 33.33 17.93 20.62
CA GLU A 125 34.34 18.74 21.34
C GLU A 125 35.24 19.59 20.42
N GLN A 126 35.18 19.43 19.08
CA GLN A 126 36.24 19.97 18.20
C GLN A 126 35.90 21.21 17.34
N SER A 127 34.65 21.64 17.14
CA SER A 127 34.34 22.68 16.13
C SER A 127 32.92 23.27 16.16
N LYS A 128 32.75 24.57 15.86
CA LYS A 128 31.44 25.23 15.66
C LYS A 128 30.59 24.58 14.56
N ASN A 129 31.22 23.95 13.56
CA ASN A 129 30.53 23.29 12.45
C ASN A 129 29.79 22.01 12.90
N THR A 130 30.27 21.30 13.93
CA THR A 130 29.62 20.08 14.43
C THR A 130 28.31 20.41 15.15
N VAL A 131 28.25 21.53 15.87
CA VAL A 131 27.01 22.04 16.50
C VAL A 131 25.92 22.30 15.46
N THR A 132 26.27 22.96 14.36
CA THR A 132 25.33 23.23 13.26
C THR A 132 24.83 21.94 12.59
N LEU A 133 25.72 20.98 12.34
CA LEU A 133 25.36 19.69 11.76
C LEU A 133 24.40 18.90 12.66
N LYS A 134 24.65 18.85 13.98
CA LYS A 134 23.77 18.21 14.96
C LYS A 134 22.35 18.76 14.90
N ASN A 135 22.21 20.08 14.80
CA ASN A 135 20.90 20.73 14.72
C ASN A 135 20.15 20.33 13.44
N TYR A 136 20.82 20.34 12.28
CA TYR A 136 20.19 19.90 11.03
C TYR A 136 19.80 18.41 11.06
N LEU A 137 20.64 17.55 11.64
CA LEU A 137 20.33 16.13 11.81
C LEU A 137 19.12 15.90 12.73
N MET A 138 18.98 16.67 13.80
CA MET A 138 17.79 16.62 14.67
C MET A 138 16.52 17.06 13.95
N VAL A 139 16.58 18.14 13.18
CA VAL A 139 15.43 18.59 12.37
C VAL A 139 15.03 17.52 11.35
N LEU A 140 16.00 16.94 10.63
CA LEU A 140 15.75 15.85 9.69
C LEU A 140 15.18 14.61 10.38
N HIS A 141 15.71 14.24 11.54
CA HIS A 141 15.20 13.11 12.33
C HIS A 141 13.73 13.35 12.71
N GLY A 142 13.41 14.50 13.32
CA GLY A 142 12.04 14.87 13.66
C GLY A 142 11.09 14.91 12.46
N LEU A 143 11.56 15.39 11.31
CA LEU A 143 10.77 15.43 10.07
C LEU A 143 10.32 14.04 9.62
N PHE A 144 11.18 13.03 9.72
CA PHE A 144 10.84 11.66 9.30
C PHE A 144 9.96 10.91 10.30
N VAL A 145 9.83 11.38 11.55
CA VAL A 145 8.93 10.79 12.55
C VAL A 145 7.47 10.90 12.11
N ILE A 146 7.06 12.04 11.56
CA ILE A 146 5.67 12.31 11.15
C ILE A 146 5.16 11.29 10.11
N PRO A 147 5.79 11.13 8.93
CA PRO A 147 5.35 10.14 7.96
C PRO A 147 5.53 8.71 8.46
N ALA A 148 6.52 8.43 9.33
CA ALA A 148 6.67 7.12 9.95
C ALA A 148 5.48 6.77 10.86
N LEU A 149 5.00 7.71 11.67
CA LEU A 149 3.84 7.52 12.56
C LEU A 149 2.54 7.32 11.77
N ILE A 150 2.32 8.12 10.72
CA ILE A 150 1.15 7.97 9.85
C ILE A 150 1.16 6.59 9.20
N ALA A 151 2.30 6.17 8.66
CA ALA A 151 2.43 4.86 8.03
C ALA A 151 2.29 3.73 9.06
N PHE A 152 2.85 3.88 10.26
CA PHE A 152 2.71 2.91 11.35
C PHE A 152 1.25 2.73 11.77
N GLY A 153 0.52 3.82 11.98
CA GLY A 153 -0.91 3.77 12.33
C GLY A 153 -1.76 3.08 11.28
N GLY A 154 -1.57 3.43 9.99
CA GLY A 154 -2.28 2.76 8.91
C GLY A 154 -1.89 1.28 8.72
N LEU A 155 -0.64 0.92 9.04
CA LEU A 155 -0.21 -0.49 9.04
C LEU A 155 -0.82 -1.28 10.19
N ILE A 156 -0.90 -0.71 11.40
CA ILE A 156 -1.59 -1.33 12.53
C ILE A 156 -3.05 -1.60 12.16
N TYR A 157 -3.76 -0.59 11.63
CA TYR A 157 -5.16 -0.73 11.24
C TYR A 157 -5.37 -1.79 10.14
N SER A 158 -4.54 -1.78 9.09
CA SER A 158 -4.63 -2.75 7.99
C SER A 158 -4.21 -4.18 8.36
N HIS A 159 -3.31 -4.36 9.33
CA HIS A 159 -2.85 -5.67 9.79
C HIS A 159 -3.60 -6.21 11.02
N PHE A 160 -4.54 -5.45 11.59
CA PHE A 160 -5.52 -5.93 12.57
C PHE A 160 -6.82 -6.33 11.87
N PRO A 161 -6.94 -7.54 11.28
CA PRO A 161 -8.22 -7.98 10.75
C PRO A 161 -9.19 -8.26 11.90
N ASN A 162 -10.39 -7.72 11.79
CA ASN A 162 -11.59 -8.17 12.50
C ASN A 162 -11.93 -9.59 12.02
N GLY A 163 -11.41 -10.62 12.71
CA GLY A 163 -11.71 -12.02 12.36
C GLY A 163 -10.81 -13.04 13.06
N GLU A 164 -11.46 -14.03 13.68
CA GLU A 164 -10.90 -15.04 14.58
C GLU A 164 -9.92 -16.07 13.95
N LYS A 165 -9.63 -16.01 12.64
CA LYS A 165 -8.92 -17.09 11.92
C LYS A 165 -7.41 -16.94 11.78
N ILE A 166 -6.75 -16.00 12.48
CA ILE A 166 -5.27 -15.83 12.37
C ILE A 166 -4.63 -15.81 13.75
N LYS A 167 -4.58 -16.98 14.42
CA LYS A 167 -4.00 -17.14 15.78
C LYS A 167 -2.49 -17.43 15.83
N LYS A 168 -1.81 -17.72 14.71
CA LYS A 168 -0.40 -18.20 14.76
C LYS A 168 0.70 -17.26 14.21
N LYS A 169 0.39 -16.27 13.35
CA LYS A 169 1.41 -15.35 12.76
C LYS A 169 1.46 -13.93 13.38
N LYS A 170 0.62 -13.59 14.37
CA LYS A 170 0.50 -12.22 14.93
C LYS A 170 1.56 -11.81 15.97
N ARG A 171 2.29 -12.76 16.58
CA ARG A 171 3.25 -12.44 17.66
C ARG A 171 4.43 -11.58 17.21
N SER A 172 4.97 -11.83 16.01
CA SER A 172 6.13 -11.06 15.52
C SER A 172 5.77 -9.61 15.19
N GLY A 173 4.57 -9.36 14.64
CA GLY A 173 4.10 -8.00 14.37
C GLY A 173 3.85 -7.23 15.66
N MET A 174 3.21 -7.86 16.65
CA MET A 174 2.94 -7.24 17.95
C MET A 174 4.23 -6.90 18.71
N SER A 175 5.24 -7.77 18.67
CA SER A 175 6.56 -7.48 19.26
C SER A 175 7.25 -6.28 18.59
N LEU A 176 7.22 -6.19 17.25
CA LEU A 176 7.77 -5.04 16.53
C LEU A 176 6.98 -3.75 16.85
N SER A 177 5.66 -3.83 16.94
CA SER A 177 4.81 -2.69 17.32
C SER A 177 5.11 -2.19 18.73
N LEU A 178 5.31 -3.09 19.70
CA LEU A 178 5.71 -2.71 21.06
C LEU A 178 7.10 -2.07 21.09
N PHE A 179 8.06 -2.62 20.33
CA PHE A 179 9.41 -2.06 20.21
C PHE A 179 9.40 -0.65 19.63
N LEU A 180 8.62 -0.43 18.57
CA LEU A 180 8.43 0.89 17.97
C LEU A 180 7.70 1.84 18.91
N GLY A 181 6.66 1.37 19.61
CA GLY A 181 5.96 2.15 20.64
C GLY A 181 6.90 2.63 21.74
N PHE A 182 7.81 1.76 22.20
CA PHE A 182 8.84 2.13 23.17
C PHE A 182 9.78 3.22 22.64
N LEU A 183 10.23 3.12 21.38
CA LEU A 183 11.05 4.16 20.75
C LEU A 183 10.30 5.49 20.63
N ILE A 184 9.01 5.47 20.28
CA ILE A 184 8.18 6.68 20.18
C ILE A 184 8.05 7.35 21.56
N ILE A 185 7.73 6.58 22.61
CA ILE A 185 7.57 7.11 23.97
C ILE A 185 8.88 7.70 24.48
N THR A 186 9.98 6.95 24.37
CA THR A 186 11.31 7.42 24.82
C THR A 186 11.78 8.64 24.03
N GLY A 187 11.53 8.67 22.72
CA GLY A 187 11.83 9.83 21.86
C GLY A 187 11.03 11.06 22.24
N ALA A 188 9.72 10.92 22.47
CA ALA A 188 8.88 12.01 22.96
C ALA A 188 9.33 12.49 24.35
N SER A 189 9.66 11.58 25.26
CA SER A 189 10.16 11.92 26.59
C SER A 189 11.44 12.76 26.55
N LEU A 190 12.30 12.60 25.54
CA LEU A 190 13.51 13.41 25.41
C LEU A 190 13.23 14.89 25.17
N PHE A 191 12.10 15.22 24.53
CA PHE A 191 11.67 16.60 24.30
C PHE A 191 10.98 17.23 25.52
N TYR A 192 10.25 16.43 26.30
CA TYR A 192 9.41 16.97 27.38
C TYR A 192 10.05 16.89 28.78
N LEU A 193 11.03 16.01 29.02
CA LEU A 193 11.58 15.74 30.35
C LEU A 193 12.95 16.37 30.61
N GLU A 194 13.17 17.63 30.21
CA GLU A 194 14.45 18.32 30.42
C GLU A 194 14.89 18.37 31.90
N GLY A 195 16.19 18.22 32.15
CA GLY A 195 16.80 18.35 33.49
C GLY A 195 16.55 17.20 34.48
N SER A 196 15.76 16.18 34.12
CA SER A 196 15.47 15.04 35.00
C SER A 196 16.45 13.87 34.84
N TYR A 197 16.67 13.09 35.91
CA TYR A 197 17.39 11.80 35.81
C TYR A 197 16.75 10.85 34.80
N ILE A 198 15.43 10.92 34.66
CA ILE A 198 14.65 10.13 33.71
C ILE A 198 15.09 10.42 32.27
N ARG A 199 15.49 11.65 31.94
CA ARG A 199 16.01 12.01 30.61
C ARG A 199 17.29 11.29 30.24
N PHE A 200 18.20 11.08 31.21
CA PHE A 200 19.43 10.33 30.96
C PHE A 200 19.10 8.87 30.61
N LEU A 201 18.21 8.26 31.40
CA LEU A 201 17.76 6.90 31.17
C LEU A 201 17.03 6.73 29.84
N THR A 202 16.11 7.66 29.50
CA THR A 202 15.40 7.63 28.21
C THR A 202 16.33 7.90 27.04
N SER A 203 17.35 8.75 27.20
CA SER A 203 18.34 9.04 26.16
C SER A 203 19.15 7.80 25.80
N TYR A 204 19.74 7.15 26.81
CA TYR A 204 20.52 5.94 26.61
C TYR A 204 19.66 4.80 26.04
N SER A 205 18.45 4.63 26.58
CA SER A 205 17.51 3.61 26.09
C SER A 205 17.08 3.88 24.65
N HIS A 206 16.74 5.12 24.29
CA HIS A 206 16.33 5.46 22.94
C HIS A 206 17.46 5.22 21.93
N ALA A 207 18.69 5.63 22.26
CA ALA A 207 19.85 5.40 21.42
C ALA A 207 20.15 3.89 21.24
N LEU A 208 20.20 3.13 22.34
CA LEU A 208 20.50 1.69 22.32
C LEU A 208 19.47 0.91 21.49
N PHE A 209 18.19 1.10 21.78
CA PHE A 209 17.10 0.42 21.05
C PHE A 209 17.00 0.93 19.61
N GLY A 210 17.32 2.20 19.36
CA GLY A 210 17.39 2.79 18.03
C GLY A 210 18.44 2.11 17.16
N ILE A 211 19.65 1.86 17.69
CA ILE A 211 20.71 1.15 16.97
C ILE A 211 20.28 -0.30 16.65
N ILE A 212 19.69 -1.00 17.62
CA ILE A 212 19.25 -2.40 17.49
C ILE A 212 18.07 -2.57 16.51
N LEU A 213 17.35 -1.49 16.21
CA LEU A 213 16.17 -1.52 15.33
C LEU A 213 16.46 -2.12 13.94
N LEU A 214 17.54 -1.71 13.27
CA LEU A 214 17.87 -2.19 11.91
C LEU A 214 18.09 -3.71 11.86
N PRO A 215 18.92 -4.31 12.74
CA PRO A 215 19.06 -5.76 12.85
C PRO A 215 17.71 -6.49 13.03
N ILE A 216 16.84 -5.96 13.89
CA ILE A 216 15.51 -6.55 14.13
C ILE A 216 14.64 -6.49 12.89
N ILE A 217 14.62 -5.35 12.19
CA ILE A 217 13.85 -5.19 10.93
C ILE A 217 14.37 -6.17 9.87
N PHE A 218 15.69 -6.26 9.69
CA PHE A 218 16.29 -7.18 8.73
C PHE A 218 15.94 -8.65 9.05
N TRP A 219 16.01 -9.03 10.32
CA TRP A 219 15.59 -10.35 10.80
C TRP A 219 14.11 -10.63 10.54
N HIS A 220 13.25 -9.65 10.80
CA HIS A 220 11.81 -9.75 10.56
C HIS A 220 11.49 -9.98 9.06
N TYR A 221 12.16 -9.25 8.16
CA TYR A 221 11.98 -9.43 6.72
C TYR A 221 12.53 -10.77 6.21
N ARG A 222 13.70 -11.22 6.69
CA ARG A 222 14.28 -12.52 6.31
C ARG A 222 13.37 -13.69 6.68
N LYS A 223 12.77 -13.67 7.89
CA LYS A 223 11.84 -14.72 8.34
C LYS A 223 10.55 -14.78 7.53
N ARG A 224 10.16 -13.67 6.90
CA ARG A 224 8.99 -13.56 6.02
C ARG A 224 9.27 -14.02 4.57
N SER A 225 10.53 -14.04 4.14
CA SER A 225 10.95 -14.52 2.81
C SER A 225 11.18 -16.04 2.74
N ILE A 226 11.40 -16.69 3.89
CA ILE A 226 11.69 -18.13 3.99
C ILE A 226 10.40 -18.95 4.21
N ASN A 227 9.27 -18.30 4.51
CA ASN A 227 7.94 -18.92 4.70
C ASN A 227 6.95 -18.43 3.64
#